data_AF-A0A0F8XF59-F1
#
_entry.id   AF-A0A0F8XF59-F1
#
_cell.length_a   1.000
_cell.length_b   1.000
_cell.length_c   1.000
_cell.angle_alpha   90.00
_cell.angle_beta   90.00
_cell.angle_gamma   90.00
#
_symmetry.space_group_name_H-M   'P 1'
#
loop_
_entity.id
_entity.type
_entity.pdbx_description
1 polymer ?
#
loop_
_entity_poly.entity_id
_entity_poly.type
_entity_poly.pdbx_seq_one_letter_code
_entity_poly.pdbx_strand_id
1 'polypeptide(L)'
;MELSESISVFLLATLAAPVGAGASDMDEFRVKRQSVFEFTERPSLARRGDKVTIAFASKAYCDATVAIEDAAGRIVRHLASGVLGDNAPAPFQKTSLKQVIIWDGKDDRGRYLDDLSGLSVRVSLGLRARLERVLFWSPKKRVARGSRPLIVPGPEGVLVFEGEGVDFVRLFDHQGDYIRTVYPFPADKLSKVNGLKWASFPQDGKKLPLKNGLVQATFLTSGKNIYHGTLAKYQPGATAMAARGDRIALAGERLNRLATDGASGGMDIEGAVTGIKVTFAGKNRFVSPRSAAFSPDGRYLYLTGFT
;
A
#
# COMPACT_ATOMS: atom_id res chain seq x y z
N MET A 1 -37.91 -70.20 16.69
CA MET A 1 -36.59 -70.19 16.04
C MET A 1 -36.29 -68.73 15.79
N GLU A 2 -35.60 -68.15 16.76
CA GLU A 2 -35.48 -66.73 17.03
C GLU A 2 -33.98 -66.41 17.10
N LEU A 3 -33.63 -65.15 16.81
CA LEU A 3 -32.34 -64.48 17.06
C LEU A 3 -31.20 -64.87 16.09
N SER A 4 -30.32 -63.99 15.60
CA SER A 4 -30.06 -62.58 15.91
C SER A 4 -29.06 -62.08 14.85
N GLU A 5 -29.32 -60.94 14.18
CA GLU A 5 -28.34 -60.27 13.32
C GLU A 5 -27.39 -59.40 14.16
N SER A 6 -26.10 -59.72 14.14
CA SER A 6 -25.05 -58.91 14.76
C SER A 6 -24.57 -57.82 13.80
N ILE A 7 -24.91 -56.57 14.09
CA ILE A 7 -24.43 -55.37 13.40
C ILE A 7 -22.96 -55.13 13.78
N SER A 8 -22.06 -55.20 12.80
CA SER A 8 -20.67 -54.77 12.96
C SER A 8 -20.55 -53.27 12.73
N VAL A 9 -20.35 -52.51 13.81
CA VAL A 9 -20.02 -51.09 13.79
C VAL A 9 -18.50 -50.93 13.60
N PHE A 10 -18.09 -50.46 12.42
CA PHE A 10 -16.70 -50.01 12.21
C PHE A 10 -16.51 -48.64 12.86
N LEU A 11 -15.79 -48.62 13.98
CA LEU A 11 -15.36 -47.41 14.67
C LEU A 11 -14.18 -46.78 13.91
N LEU A 12 -14.44 -45.76 13.10
CA LEU A 12 -13.39 -44.98 12.44
C LEU A 12 -12.80 -43.99 13.48
N ALA A 13 -11.67 -44.36 14.08
CA ALA A 13 -10.94 -43.48 15.00
C ALA A 13 -10.33 -42.29 14.23
N THR A 14 -11.01 -41.14 14.26
CA THR A 14 -10.44 -39.87 13.81
C THR A 14 -9.38 -39.42 14.82
N LEU A 15 -8.11 -39.62 14.47
CA LEU A 15 -6.98 -38.91 15.08
C LEU A 15 -7.11 -37.42 14.78
N ALA A 16 -7.77 -36.69 15.68
CA ALA A 16 -7.72 -35.24 15.71
C ALA A 16 -6.32 -34.82 16.19
N ALA A 17 -5.43 -34.54 15.25
CA ALA A 17 -4.20 -33.82 15.56
C ALA A 17 -4.58 -32.37 15.93
N PRO A 18 -4.19 -31.87 17.12
CA PRO A 18 -4.40 -30.47 17.45
C PRO A 18 -3.40 -29.63 16.64
N VAL A 19 -3.85 -29.10 15.49
CA VAL A 19 -3.17 -28.01 14.80
C VAL A 19 -3.46 -26.73 15.59
N GLY A 20 -2.73 -26.53 16.68
CA GLY A 20 -2.95 -25.43 17.61
C GLY A 20 -1.71 -24.96 18.36
N ALA A 21 -0.50 -25.34 17.92
CA ALA A 21 0.77 -24.94 18.54
C ALA A 21 1.54 -23.90 17.70
N GLY A 22 0.86 -22.86 17.22
CA GLY A 22 1.47 -21.79 16.41
C GLY A 22 1.39 -20.38 17.00
N ALA A 23 0.82 -20.23 18.21
CA ALA A 23 0.61 -18.91 18.82
C ALA A 23 1.51 -18.62 20.04
N SER A 24 2.11 -19.63 20.67
CA SER A 24 2.96 -19.46 21.86
C SER A 24 4.37 -18.99 21.55
N ASP A 25 4.93 -19.36 20.39
CA ASP A 25 6.34 -19.13 20.06
C ASP A 25 6.64 -17.68 19.63
N MET A 26 5.61 -16.83 19.52
CA MET A 26 5.79 -15.42 19.23
C MET A 26 6.19 -14.58 20.46
N ASP A 27 5.99 -15.09 21.68
CA ASP A 27 6.28 -14.33 22.91
C ASP A 27 7.78 -14.17 23.16
N GLU A 28 8.62 -15.12 22.72
CA GLU A 28 10.07 -15.01 22.81
C GLU A 28 10.62 -13.83 21.99
N PHE A 29 10.02 -13.57 20.82
CA PHE A 29 10.39 -12.46 19.94
C PHE A 29 9.74 -11.13 20.34
N ARG A 30 8.85 -11.11 21.34
CA ARG A 30 8.26 -9.86 21.82
C ARG A 30 9.27 -9.09 22.64
N VAL A 31 9.37 -7.81 22.32
CA VAL A 31 10.12 -6.84 23.11
C VAL A 31 9.57 -6.84 24.54
N LYS A 32 10.40 -7.30 25.49
CA LYS A 32 10.07 -7.38 26.92
C LYS A 32 10.04 -5.98 27.53
N ARG A 33 8.94 -5.26 27.32
CA ARG A 33 8.65 -3.94 27.93
C ARG A 33 7.50 -4.05 28.92
N GLN A 34 7.51 -3.19 29.94
CA GLN A 34 6.37 -3.01 30.83
C GLN A 34 5.31 -2.11 30.18
N SER A 35 4.04 -2.35 30.49
CA SER A 35 2.88 -1.63 29.92
C SER A 35 2.47 -0.36 30.69
N VAL A 36 3.36 0.14 31.56
CA VAL A 36 3.13 1.36 32.35
C VAL A 36 3.91 2.51 31.70
N PHE A 37 3.19 3.51 31.19
CA PHE A 37 3.73 4.59 30.36
C PHE A 37 3.52 5.96 31.02
N GLU A 38 4.11 6.14 32.20
CA GLU A 38 3.98 7.35 33.00
C GLU A 38 5.35 7.92 33.34
N PHE A 39 5.45 9.24 33.44
CA PHE A 39 6.62 9.90 34.00
C PHE A 39 6.51 9.98 35.52
N THR A 40 7.57 9.56 36.21
CA THR A 40 7.78 9.91 37.63
C THR A 40 8.42 11.29 37.76
N GLU A 41 9.24 11.69 36.78
CA GLU A 41 9.77 13.05 36.63
C GLU A 41 9.54 13.50 35.19
N ARG A 42 8.84 14.63 35.01
CA ARG A 42 8.57 15.20 33.69
C ARG A 42 9.88 15.59 33.00
N PRO A 43 9.93 15.56 31.65
CA PRO A 43 11.08 16.04 30.91
C PRO A 43 11.47 17.47 31.31
N SER A 44 12.76 17.66 31.57
CA SER A 44 13.36 18.94 31.93
C SER A 44 14.59 19.22 31.08
N LEU A 45 14.87 20.50 30.86
CA LEU A 45 15.96 20.95 30.02
C LEU A 45 16.94 21.81 30.83
N ALA A 46 18.23 21.56 30.66
CA ALA A 46 19.29 22.41 31.17
C ALA A 46 20.31 22.68 30.06
N ARG A 47 20.52 23.94 29.73
CA ARG A 47 21.53 24.34 28.73
C ARG A 47 22.84 24.69 29.42
N ARG A 48 23.95 24.15 28.91
CA ARG A 48 25.32 24.50 29.33
C ARG A 48 26.16 24.73 28.09
N GLY A 49 26.39 26.00 27.75
CA GLY A 49 27.01 26.40 26.48
C GLY A 49 26.18 25.89 25.29
N ASP A 50 26.82 25.11 24.42
CA ASP A 50 26.22 24.57 23.19
C ASP A 50 25.51 23.23 23.39
N LYS A 51 25.52 22.70 24.62
CA LYS A 51 24.88 21.42 24.95
C LYS A 51 23.58 21.63 25.70
N VAL A 52 22.56 20.88 25.29
CA VAL A 52 21.26 20.81 25.98
C VAL A 52 21.15 19.45 26.63
N THR A 53 21.08 19.44 27.95
CA THR A 53 20.80 18.25 28.75
C THR A 53 19.30 18.08 28.90
N ILE A 54 18.81 16.90 28.54
CA ILE A 54 17.41 16.49 28.61
C ILE A 54 17.32 15.41 29.67
N ALA A 55 16.61 15.66 30.77
CA ALA A 55 16.44 14.71 31.86
C ALA A 55 14.97 14.35 32.05
N PHE A 56 14.67 13.07 32.24
CA PHE A 56 13.33 12.57 32.56
C PHE A 56 13.41 11.28 33.36
N ALA A 57 12.31 10.90 34.04
CA ALA A 57 12.21 9.59 34.68
C ALA A 57 10.89 8.90 34.34
N SER A 58 10.97 7.63 33.92
CA SER A 58 9.79 6.79 33.69
C SER A 58 9.41 6.02 34.95
N LYS A 59 8.15 5.63 35.06
CA LYS A 59 7.65 4.78 36.15
C LYS A 59 8.05 3.31 36.00
N ALA A 60 8.38 2.90 34.78
CA ALA A 60 8.63 1.51 34.41
C ALA A 60 9.60 1.41 33.22
N TYR A 61 10.16 0.21 33.04
CA TYR A 61 11.01 -0.15 31.91
C TYR A 61 10.15 -0.36 30.66
N CYS A 62 9.76 0.77 30.07
CA CYS A 62 9.01 0.86 28.83
C CYS A 62 9.91 1.39 27.71
N ASP A 63 9.39 1.39 26.49
CA ASP A 63 10.02 2.06 25.36
C ASP A 63 9.83 3.56 25.40
N ALA A 64 10.89 4.26 24.99
CA ALA A 64 10.97 5.71 24.97
C ALA A 64 11.59 6.20 23.66
N THR A 65 11.15 7.38 23.20
CA THR A 65 11.81 8.15 22.14
C THR A 65 12.04 9.57 22.63
N VAL A 66 13.21 10.13 22.30
CA VAL A 66 13.54 11.54 22.48
C VAL A 66 13.91 12.14 21.13
N ALA A 67 13.22 13.22 20.76
CA ALA A 67 13.41 13.93 19.50
C ALA A 67 13.32 15.44 19.69
N ILE A 68 13.95 16.19 18.78
CA ILE A 68 13.81 17.64 18.67
C ILE A 68 12.85 17.95 17.53
N GLU A 69 11.91 18.85 17.78
CA GLU A 69 10.89 19.25 16.81
C GLU A 69 10.90 20.76 16.59
N ASP A 70 10.55 21.17 15.37
CA ASP A 70 10.29 22.57 15.05
C ASP A 70 8.87 23.00 15.47
N ALA A 71 8.55 24.28 15.28
CA ALA A 71 7.24 24.86 15.60
C ALA A 71 6.07 24.24 14.79
N ALA A 72 6.36 23.55 13.68
CA ALA A 72 5.37 22.83 12.88
C ALA A 72 5.22 21.35 13.31
N GLY A 73 5.94 20.91 14.34
CA GLY A 73 5.94 19.53 14.83
C GLY A 73 6.75 18.56 13.96
N ARG A 74 7.61 19.07 13.05
CA ARG A 74 8.49 18.22 12.26
C ARG A 74 9.73 17.87 13.09
N ILE A 75 10.09 16.59 13.10
CA ILE A 75 11.33 16.13 13.77
C ILE A 75 12.53 16.62 12.97
N VAL A 76 13.41 17.39 13.62
CA VAL A 76 14.68 17.88 13.05
C VAL A 76 15.89 17.07 13.51
N ARG A 77 15.75 16.36 14.64
CA ARG A 77 16.77 15.46 15.19
C ARG A 77 16.15 14.33 15.99
N HIS A 78 16.54 13.09 15.71
CA HIS A 78 16.29 11.94 16.56
C HIS A 78 17.47 11.75 17.52
N LEU A 79 17.21 11.70 18.83
CA LEU A 79 18.27 11.57 19.85
C LEU A 79 18.39 10.17 20.41
N ALA A 80 17.26 9.53 20.73
CA ALA A 80 17.23 8.18 21.26
C ALA A 80 15.90 7.51 20.95
N SER A 81 15.91 6.20 20.72
CA SER A 81 14.69 5.39 20.61
C SER A 81 14.99 3.94 21.00
N GLY A 82 14.15 3.34 21.84
CA GLY A 82 14.33 1.96 22.28
C GLY A 82 13.68 1.67 23.62
N VAL A 83 13.93 0.48 24.17
CA VAL A 83 13.33 0.00 25.41
C VAL A 83 14.26 0.23 26.59
N LEU A 84 13.79 0.93 27.61
CA LEU A 84 14.55 1.13 28.86
C LEU A 84 14.70 -0.20 29.60
N GLY A 85 15.78 -0.34 30.37
CA GLY A 85 16.10 -1.56 31.12
C GLY A 85 17.54 -2.01 30.88
N ASP A 86 17.82 -3.28 31.12
CA ASP A 86 19.19 -3.82 31.09
C ASP A 86 19.84 -3.74 29.70
N ASN A 87 19.01 -3.86 28.65
CA ASN A 87 19.43 -3.80 27.26
C ASN A 87 19.07 -2.48 26.58
N ALA A 88 18.95 -1.39 27.36
CA ALA A 88 18.63 -0.08 26.79
C ALA A 88 19.71 0.33 25.76
N PRO A 89 19.30 0.76 24.54
CA PRO A 89 20.25 1.21 23.54
C PRO A 89 20.80 2.59 23.90
N ALA A 90 22.06 2.84 23.56
CA ALA A 90 22.64 4.17 23.71
C ALA A 90 21.82 5.22 22.91
N PRO A 91 21.67 6.45 23.41
CA PRO A 91 22.29 7.01 24.63
C PRO A 91 21.50 6.79 25.93
N PHE A 92 20.47 5.94 25.96
CA PHE A 92 19.78 5.63 27.22
C PHE A 92 20.72 4.95 28.22
N GLN A 93 20.59 5.32 29.49
CA GLN A 93 21.29 4.65 30.58
C GLN A 93 20.64 3.29 30.84
N LYS A 94 21.46 2.22 30.78
CA LYS A 94 21.04 0.86 31.12
C LYS A 94 20.65 0.76 32.58
N THR A 95 19.67 -0.11 32.86
CA THR A 95 19.20 -0.43 34.22
C THR A 95 18.83 0.81 35.03
N SER A 96 18.32 1.85 34.35
CA SER A 96 17.88 3.08 34.98
C SER A 96 16.51 3.51 34.46
N LEU A 97 15.66 3.95 35.38
CA LEU A 97 14.41 4.65 35.04
C LEU A 97 14.63 6.16 34.88
N LYS A 98 15.72 6.69 35.43
CA LYS A 98 16.15 8.09 35.28
C LYS A 98 17.10 8.21 34.10
N GLN A 99 16.71 8.98 33.11
CA GLN A 99 17.40 9.10 31.84
C GLN A 99 17.93 10.51 31.64
N VAL A 100 19.14 10.63 31.13
CA VAL A 100 19.81 11.89 30.81
C VAL A 100 20.40 11.80 29.41
N ILE A 101 19.92 12.63 28.49
CA ILE A 101 20.40 12.69 27.11
C ILE A 101 21.00 14.06 26.87
N ILE A 102 22.14 14.09 26.18
CA ILE A 102 22.81 15.32 25.82
C ILE A 102 22.64 15.51 24.31
N TRP A 103 22.09 16.65 23.94
CA TRP A 103 22.04 17.11 22.57
C TRP A 103 23.10 18.19 22.33
N ASP A 104 23.76 18.12 21.18
CA ASP A 104 24.84 19.00 20.75
C ASP A 104 24.40 20.11 19.78
N GLY A 105 23.09 20.32 19.61
CA GLY A 105 22.56 21.37 18.73
C GLY A 105 22.51 20.99 17.24
N LYS A 106 22.77 19.73 16.88
CA LYS A 106 22.79 19.28 15.48
C LYS A 106 21.49 18.62 15.00
N ASP A 107 21.24 18.68 13.69
CA ASP A 107 20.20 17.96 12.96
C ASP A 107 20.59 16.49 12.66
N ASP A 108 19.68 15.68 12.13
CA ASP A 108 19.96 14.28 11.75
C ASP A 108 21.09 14.10 10.72
N ARG A 109 21.44 15.17 10.00
CA ARG A 109 22.53 15.19 9.01
C ARG A 109 23.87 15.59 9.64
N GLY A 110 23.90 15.87 10.95
CA GLY A 110 25.08 16.29 11.68
C GLY A 110 25.45 17.77 11.49
N ARG A 111 24.53 18.62 11.03
CA ARG A 111 24.74 20.05 10.87
C ARG A 111 24.19 20.80 12.07
N TYR A 112 24.89 21.85 12.53
CA TYR A 112 24.36 22.72 13.58
C TYR A 112 23.10 23.44 13.11
N LEU A 113 22.13 23.59 14.01
CA LEU A 113 20.96 24.42 13.79
C LEU A 113 21.29 25.86 14.21
N ASP A 114 21.17 26.79 13.27
CA ASP A 114 21.52 28.20 13.49
C ASP A 114 20.55 28.89 14.46
N ASP A 115 19.27 28.52 14.40
CA ASP A 115 18.23 29.01 15.29
C ASP A 115 17.64 27.86 16.13
N LEU A 116 17.81 27.97 17.44
CA LEU A 116 17.22 27.06 18.42
C LEU A 116 15.89 27.60 18.96
N SER A 117 15.51 28.83 18.60
CA SER A 117 14.25 29.43 18.98
C SER A 117 13.09 28.71 18.29
N GLY A 118 12.02 28.46 19.03
CA GLY A 118 10.87 27.70 18.53
C GLY A 118 11.09 26.19 18.37
N LEU A 119 12.26 25.66 18.76
CA LEU A 119 12.46 24.22 18.87
C LEU A 119 11.93 23.70 20.21
N SER A 120 11.40 22.48 20.20
CA SER A 120 10.94 21.79 21.40
C SER A 120 11.52 20.38 21.49
N VAL A 121 11.67 19.89 22.73
CA VAL A 121 12.07 18.51 22.99
C VAL A 121 10.83 17.69 23.25
N ARG A 122 10.61 16.65 22.44
CA ARG A 122 9.56 15.66 22.66
C ARG A 122 10.15 14.39 23.26
N VAL A 123 9.69 14.04 24.46
CA VAL A 123 9.93 12.73 25.08
C VAL A 123 8.61 11.95 25.08
N SER A 124 8.61 10.79 24.43
CA SER A 124 7.44 9.91 24.33
C SER A 124 7.72 8.58 25.01
N LEU A 125 6.76 8.07 25.79
CA LEU A 125 6.79 6.72 26.38
C LEU A 125 5.69 5.85 25.74
N GLY A 126 5.93 4.54 25.59
CA GLY A 126 4.92 3.61 25.12
C GLY A 126 4.57 3.75 23.64
N LEU A 127 5.59 3.77 22.79
CA LEU A 127 5.46 3.89 21.34
C LEU A 127 4.58 2.76 20.77
N ARG A 128 3.88 3.11 19.70
CA ARG A 128 3.08 2.19 18.90
C ARG A 128 3.41 2.41 17.44
N ALA A 129 3.87 1.36 16.76
CA ALA A 129 4.01 1.38 15.33
C ALA A 129 2.65 1.69 14.69
N ARG A 130 2.64 2.64 13.77
CA ARG A 130 1.51 2.93 12.90
C ARG A 130 2.03 2.93 11.48
N LEU A 131 1.24 2.37 10.56
CA LEU A 131 1.55 2.51 9.15
C LEU A 131 1.41 3.99 8.79
N GLU A 132 2.52 4.65 8.50
CA GLU A 132 2.49 6.02 7.99
C GLU A 132 2.24 5.97 6.48
N ARG A 133 3.21 5.43 5.74
CA ARG A 133 3.22 5.39 4.28
C ARG A 133 3.92 4.13 3.79
N VAL A 134 3.55 3.66 2.62
CA VAL A 134 4.22 2.54 1.93
C VAL A 134 5.33 3.03 1.00
N LEU A 135 6.22 2.13 0.58
CA LEU A 135 7.11 2.42 -0.53
C LEU A 135 6.27 2.82 -1.76
N PHE A 136 6.71 3.86 -2.47
CA PHE A 136 5.99 4.43 -3.61
C PHE A 136 4.60 5.01 -3.30
N TRP A 137 4.35 5.46 -2.06
CA TRP A 137 3.07 6.06 -1.65
C TRP A 137 2.69 7.34 -2.40
N SER A 138 3.67 8.11 -2.89
CA SER A 138 3.41 9.39 -3.53
C SER A 138 2.68 9.18 -4.87
N PRO A 139 1.53 9.84 -5.10
CA PRO A 139 0.80 9.70 -6.37
C PRO A 139 1.59 10.28 -7.55
N LYS A 140 2.56 11.16 -7.29
CA LYS A 140 3.46 11.75 -8.30
C LYS A 140 4.65 10.83 -8.63
N LYS A 141 4.85 9.72 -7.89
CA LYS A 141 5.92 8.77 -8.17
C LYS A 141 5.52 7.83 -9.31
N ARG A 142 6.36 7.83 -10.34
CA ARG A 142 6.32 6.87 -11.44
C ARG A 142 7.06 5.60 -11.10
N VAL A 143 6.45 4.45 -11.40
CA VAL A 143 6.97 3.11 -11.09
C VAL A 143 7.20 2.25 -12.34
N ALA A 144 6.63 2.62 -13.48
CA ALA A 144 6.85 1.90 -14.73
C ALA A 144 8.26 2.20 -15.29
N ARG A 145 8.97 1.16 -15.75
CA ARG A 145 10.34 1.24 -16.26
C ARG A 145 10.38 1.63 -17.74
N GLY A 146 9.37 1.23 -18.53
CA GLY A 146 9.34 1.45 -19.97
C GLY A 146 7.95 1.82 -20.53
N SER A 147 6.87 1.59 -19.77
CA SER A 147 5.54 2.02 -20.19
C SER A 147 5.42 3.54 -20.16
N ARG A 148 5.08 4.14 -21.32
CA ARG A 148 4.71 5.56 -21.39
C ARG A 148 3.35 5.75 -20.71
N PRO A 149 3.19 6.78 -19.86
CA PRO A 149 1.91 7.05 -19.25
C PRO A 149 0.90 7.43 -20.35
N LEU A 150 -0.35 7.00 -20.18
CA LEU A 150 -1.44 7.44 -21.05
C LEU A 150 -2.12 8.59 -20.35
N ILE A 151 -2.32 9.69 -21.06
CA ILE A 151 -2.80 10.95 -20.49
C ILE A 151 -4.01 11.39 -21.29
N VAL A 152 -5.13 11.61 -20.60
CA VAL A 152 -6.38 12.07 -21.22
C VAL A 152 -6.95 13.23 -20.41
N PRO A 153 -7.16 14.41 -21.01
CA PRO A 153 -7.81 15.51 -20.32
C PRO A 153 -9.31 15.27 -20.16
N GLY A 154 -9.89 15.83 -19.12
CA GLY A 154 -11.32 15.87 -18.84
C GLY A 154 -11.71 17.18 -18.14
N PRO A 155 -13.01 17.39 -17.89
CA PRO A 155 -13.48 18.64 -17.27
C PRO A 155 -12.84 18.92 -15.90
N GLU A 156 -12.73 17.89 -15.07
CA GLU A 156 -12.19 17.99 -13.70
C GLU A 156 -10.66 18.10 -13.64
N GLY A 157 -9.96 17.70 -14.71
CA GLY A 157 -8.51 17.61 -14.71
C GLY A 157 -7.96 16.62 -15.72
N VAL A 158 -6.87 15.95 -15.40
CA VAL A 158 -6.15 15.04 -16.29
C VAL A 158 -6.10 13.63 -15.70
N LEU A 159 -6.66 12.67 -16.43
CA LEU A 159 -6.54 11.25 -16.12
C LEU A 159 -5.18 10.75 -16.61
N VAL A 160 -4.44 10.10 -15.72
CA VAL A 160 -3.14 9.49 -16.01
C VAL A 160 -3.22 8.01 -15.70
N PHE A 161 -3.08 7.18 -16.73
CA PHE A 161 -2.84 5.76 -16.58
C PHE A 161 -1.34 5.47 -16.61
N GLU A 162 -0.88 4.68 -15.65
CA GLU A 162 0.47 4.14 -15.60
C GLU A 162 0.40 2.67 -15.22
N GLY A 163 1.08 1.80 -15.96
CA GLY A 163 1.03 0.37 -15.71
C GLY A 163 2.27 -0.37 -16.18
N GLU A 164 2.89 -1.10 -15.25
CA GLU A 164 3.94 -2.10 -15.50
C GLU A 164 4.09 -2.92 -14.21
N GLY A 165 3.29 -3.97 -14.06
CA GLY A 165 3.22 -4.80 -12.85
C GLY A 165 2.37 -4.21 -11.71
N VAL A 166 2.22 -2.89 -11.62
CA VAL A 166 1.21 -2.23 -10.79
C VAL A 166 0.53 -1.16 -11.63
N ASP A 167 -0.74 -1.36 -11.97
CA ASP A 167 -1.49 -0.41 -12.78
C ASP A 167 -2.20 0.62 -11.90
N PHE A 168 -2.24 1.86 -12.36
CA PHE A 168 -2.99 2.95 -11.77
C PHE A 168 -3.73 3.74 -12.85
N VAL A 169 -4.92 4.22 -12.50
CA VAL A 169 -5.55 5.38 -13.14
C VAL A 169 -5.73 6.42 -12.04
N ARG A 170 -5.09 7.57 -12.17
CA ARG A 170 -5.19 8.67 -11.21
C ARG A 170 -5.72 9.91 -11.91
N LEU A 171 -6.48 10.70 -11.18
CA LEU A 171 -6.91 12.02 -11.62
C LEU A 171 -6.09 13.07 -10.89
N PHE A 172 -5.51 13.98 -11.68
CA PHE A 172 -4.91 15.22 -11.21
C PHE A 172 -5.76 16.38 -11.67
N ASP A 173 -5.78 17.50 -10.95
CA ASP A 173 -6.37 18.73 -11.46
C ASP A 173 -5.51 19.34 -12.59
N HIS A 174 -5.96 20.47 -13.14
CA HIS A 174 -5.22 21.17 -14.21
C HIS A 174 -3.93 21.83 -13.72
N GLN A 175 -3.72 21.93 -12.41
CA GLN A 175 -2.50 22.42 -11.76
C GLN A 175 -1.50 21.27 -11.49
N GLY A 176 -1.90 20.01 -11.68
CA GLY A 176 -1.09 18.82 -11.45
C GLY A 176 -1.12 18.32 -10.01
N ASP A 177 -2.08 18.76 -9.21
CA ASP A 177 -2.31 18.24 -7.87
C ASP A 177 -3.22 17.02 -7.90
N TYR A 178 -2.87 16.04 -7.07
CA TYR A 178 -3.57 14.77 -7.03
C TYR A 178 -4.96 14.97 -6.43
N ILE A 179 -5.99 14.60 -7.19
CA ILE A 179 -7.38 14.58 -6.70
C ILE A 179 -7.70 13.21 -6.12
N ARG A 180 -7.58 12.15 -6.94
CA ARG A 180 -7.96 10.79 -6.52
C ARG A 180 -7.34 9.69 -7.37
N THR A 181 -7.42 8.47 -6.85
CA THR A 181 -7.13 7.23 -7.58
C THR A 181 -8.45 6.63 -8.04
N VAL A 182 -8.60 6.47 -9.35
CA VAL A 182 -9.75 5.82 -10.00
C VAL A 182 -9.54 4.31 -10.08
N TYR A 183 -8.30 3.91 -10.36
CA TYR A 183 -7.86 2.52 -10.36
C TYR A 183 -6.51 2.38 -9.62
N PRO A 184 -6.30 1.39 -8.74
CA PRO A 184 -7.24 0.34 -8.31
C PRO A 184 -8.55 0.88 -7.77
N PHE A 185 -9.62 0.12 -7.93
CA PHE A 185 -10.96 0.55 -7.52
C PHE A 185 -11.00 0.86 -6.01
N PRO A 186 -11.62 1.99 -5.60
CA PRO A 186 -11.84 2.28 -4.19
C PRO A 186 -12.60 1.13 -3.51
N ALA A 187 -12.23 0.81 -2.26
CA ALA A 187 -12.76 -0.34 -1.54
C ALA A 187 -14.29 -0.29 -1.38
N ASP A 188 -14.83 0.90 -1.14
CA ASP A 188 -16.26 1.19 -1.02
C ASP A 188 -17.02 1.16 -2.35
N LYS A 189 -16.29 1.16 -3.48
CA LYS A 189 -16.85 1.07 -4.84
C LYS A 189 -16.81 -0.33 -5.42
N LEU A 190 -16.15 -1.31 -4.79
CA LEU A 190 -15.98 -2.65 -5.33
C LEU A 190 -17.31 -3.34 -5.69
N SER A 191 -18.36 -3.14 -4.90
CA SER A 191 -19.69 -3.70 -5.19
C SER A 191 -20.38 -3.05 -6.40
N LYS A 192 -19.89 -1.90 -6.86
CA LYS A 192 -20.35 -1.15 -8.05
C LYS A 192 -19.46 -1.40 -9.27
N VAL A 193 -18.52 -2.33 -9.19
CA VAL A 193 -17.69 -2.76 -10.32
C VAL A 193 -18.22 -4.09 -10.82
N ASN A 194 -18.98 -4.04 -11.91
CA ASN A 194 -19.56 -5.24 -12.51
C ASN A 194 -18.47 -6.07 -13.20
N GLY A 195 -18.60 -7.40 -13.17
CA GLY A 195 -17.66 -8.33 -13.81
C GLY A 195 -16.40 -8.69 -13.00
N LEU A 196 -16.27 -8.23 -11.74
CA LEU A 196 -15.23 -8.73 -10.84
C LEU A 196 -15.48 -10.21 -10.46
N LYS A 197 -14.40 -11.00 -10.39
CA LYS A 197 -14.42 -12.34 -9.82
C LYS A 197 -14.26 -12.24 -8.31
N TRP A 198 -14.98 -13.04 -7.53
CA TRP A 198 -14.96 -12.97 -6.07
C TRP A 198 -14.67 -14.34 -5.46
N ALA A 199 -13.96 -14.35 -4.33
CA ALA A 199 -13.75 -15.54 -3.52
C ALA A 199 -13.88 -15.21 -2.03
N SER A 200 -14.24 -16.23 -1.25
CA SER A 200 -14.18 -16.19 0.20
C SER A 200 -12.79 -16.62 0.67
N PHE A 201 -12.16 -15.81 1.52
CA PHE A 201 -10.81 -16.05 2.03
C PHE A 201 -10.89 -16.78 3.38
N PRO A 202 -10.34 -18.00 3.51
CA PRO A 202 -10.54 -18.83 4.71
C PRO A 202 -9.87 -18.26 5.97
N GLN A 203 -8.91 -17.34 5.82
CA GLN A 203 -8.16 -16.76 6.94
C GLN A 203 -9.04 -15.89 7.84
N ASP A 204 -10.02 -15.19 7.27
CA ASP A 204 -10.90 -14.25 7.99
C ASP A 204 -12.36 -14.27 7.52
N GLY A 205 -12.73 -15.19 6.63
CA GLY A 205 -14.07 -15.34 6.07
C GLY A 205 -14.49 -14.22 5.11
N LYS A 206 -13.62 -13.25 4.79
CA LYS A 206 -14.00 -12.12 3.94
C LYS A 206 -14.17 -12.54 2.49
N LYS A 207 -15.20 -11.98 1.85
CA LYS A 207 -15.42 -12.09 0.40
C LYS A 207 -14.73 -10.92 -0.30
N LEU A 208 -13.67 -11.19 -1.06
CA LEU A 208 -12.86 -10.18 -1.74
C LEU A 208 -12.73 -10.48 -3.24
N PRO A 209 -12.52 -9.45 -4.07
CA PRO A 209 -12.34 -9.66 -5.49
C PRO A 209 -10.98 -10.30 -5.77
N LEU A 210 -10.96 -11.22 -6.72
CA LEU A 210 -9.77 -11.88 -7.23
C LEU A 210 -9.12 -11.03 -8.31
N LYS A 211 -7.80 -10.93 -8.22
CA LYS A 211 -6.99 -10.28 -9.26
C LYS A 211 -6.75 -11.26 -10.40
N ASN A 212 -6.36 -10.74 -11.56
CA ASN A 212 -6.03 -11.50 -12.75
C ASN A 212 -4.51 -11.72 -12.85
N GLY A 213 -4.15 -12.69 -13.70
CA GLY A 213 -2.77 -13.04 -14.01
C GLY A 213 -2.10 -13.93 -12.96
N LEU A 214 -0.94 -14.48 -13.35
CA LEU A 214 -0.17 -15.43 -12.54
C LEU A 214 0.24 -14.86 -11.18
N VAL A 215 0.63 -13.59 -11.14
CA VAL A 215 1.08 -12.89 -9.93
C VAL A 215 -0.05 -12.14 -9.22
N GLN A 216 -1.30 -12.26 -9.69
CA GLN A 216 -2.48 -11.67 -9.03
C GLN A 216 -2.30 -10.16 -8.74
N ALA A 217 -1.88 -9.38 -9.74
CA ALA A 217 -1.44 -7.99 -9.54
C ALA A 217 -2.47 -6.93 -9.98
N THR A 218 -3.48 -7.28 -10.77
CA THR A 218 -4.41 -6.32 -11.40
C THR A 218 -5.83 -6.87 -11.46
N PHE A 219 -6.87 -6.03 -11.36
CA PHE A 219 -8.25 -6.38 -11.72
C PHE A 219 -8.56 -6.13 -13.20
N LEU A 220 -7.65 -5.48 -13.93
CA LEU A 220 -7.80 -5.26 -15.37
C LEU A 220 -7.69 -6.59 -16.14
N THR A 221 -8.34 -6.64 -17.29
CA THR A 221 -8.36 -7.75 -18.25
C THR A 221 -7.95 -7.33 -19.66
N SER A 222 -7.66 -6.04 -19.87
CA SER A 222 -7.30 -5.45 -21.16
C SER A 222 -5.86 -5.72 -21.58
N GLY A 223 -4.94 -5.90 -20.63
CA GLY A 223 -3.50 -5.84 -20.87
C GLY A 223 -2.79 -7.18 -20.94
N LYS A 224 -1.54 -7.15 -21.41
CA LYS A 224 -0.66 -8.34 -21.47
C LYS A 224 -0.17 -8.78 -20.09
N ASN A 225 -0.44 -8.01 -19.04
CA ASN A 225 -0.06 -8.32 -17.67
C ASN A 225 -0.89 -9.42 -17.01
N ILE A 226 -1.88 -9.99 -17.71
CA ILE A 226 -2.66 -11.14 -17.23
C ILE A 226 -2.19 -12.49 -17.80
N TYR A 227 -1.23 -12.51 -18.72
CA TYR A 227 -0.80 -13.76 -19.36
C TYR A 227 -0.02 -14.70 -18.43
N HIS A 228 -0.35 -15.98 -18.51
CA HIS A 228 0.39 -17.07 -17.86
C HIS A 228 1.61 -17.44 -18.72
N GLY A 229 2.82 -17.23 -18.19
CA GLY A 229 4.08 -17.65 -18.84
C GLY A 229 5.04 -16.53 -19.27
N THR A 230 4.72 -15.25 -19.05
CA THR A 230 5.61 -14.12 -19.36
C THR A 230 5.99 -13.32 -18.12
N LEU A 231 6.90 -12.36 -18.29
CA LEU A 231 7.19 -11.32 -17.30
C LEU A 231 5.99 -10.36 -17.17
N ALA A 232 4.83 -10.86 -16.71
CA ALA A 232 3.58 -10.10 -16.53
C ALA A 232 3.80 -8.79 -15.74
N LYS A 233 4.76 -8.80 -14.81
CA LYS A 233 5.22 -7.60 -14.07
C LYS A 233 5.83 -6.48 -14.92
N TYR A 234 6.21 -6.76 -16.17
CA TYR A 234 6.81 -5.78 -17.09
C TYR A 234 5.90 -5.46 -18.28
N GLN A 235 4.62 -5.80 -18.18
CA GLN A 235 3.62 -5.50 -19.19
C GLN A 235 2.58 -4.54 -18.62
N PRO A 236 2.02 -3.63 -19.44
CA PRO A 236 0.98 -2.72 -18.99
C PRO A 236 -0.40 -3.39 -19.00
N GLY A 237 -1.29 -2.92 -18.12
CA GLY A 237 -2.72 -3.23 -18.15
C GLY A 237 -3.47 -2.64 -19.35
N ALA A 238 -2.93 -1.61 -20.01
CA ALA A 238 -3.53 -0.97 -21.18
C ALA A 238 -2.46 -0.29 -22.05
N THR A 239 -2.73 -0.14 -23.35
CA THR A 239 -1.86 0.54 -24.31
C THR A 239 -2.48 1.78 -24.95
N ALA A 240 -3.79 1.99 -24.76
CA ALA A 240 -4.51 3.21 -25.12
C ALA A 240 -5.59 3.53 -24.06
N MET A 241 -5.88 4.82 -23.88
CA MET A 241 -6.92 5.30 -22.95
C MET A 241 -7.75 6.39 -23.64
N ALA A 242 -9.06 6.39 -23.41
CA ALA A 242 -9.97 7.46 -23.78
C ALA A 242 -10.93 7.75 -22.62
N ALA A 243 -11.42 8.98 -22.52
CA ALA A 243 -12.42 9.38 -21.53
C ALA A 243 -13.48 10.28 -22.19
N ARG A 244 -14.74 10.15 -21.76
CA ARG A 244 -15.85 11.03 -22.15
C ARG A 244 -16.92 11.04 -21.07
N GLY A 245 -17.19 12.23 -20.52
CA GLY A 245 -18.06 12.37 -19.35
C GLY A 245 -17.44 11.65 -18.16
N ASP A 246 -18.22 10.78 -17.54
CA ASP A 246 -17.80 9.91 -16.44
C ASP A 246 -17.17 8.60 -16.90
N ARG A 247 -17.14 8.28 -18.21
CA ARG A 247 -16.66 6.99 -18.73
C ARG A 247 -15.20 7.03 -19.11
N ILE A 248 -14.49 5.97 -18.78
CA ILE A 248 -13.09 5.71 -19.13
C ILE A 248 -13.02 4.37 -19.87
N ALA A 249 -12.33 4.37 -21.01
CA ALA A 249 -11.99 3.19 -21.78
C ALA A 249 -10.49 2.95 -21.71
N LEU A 250 -10.07 1.81 -21.17
CA LEU A 250 -8.70 1.32 -21.23
C LEU A 250 -8.63 0.21 -22.28
N ALA A 251 -7.94 0.47 -23.38
CA ALA A 251 -7.82 -0.49 -24.47
C ALA A 251 -6.42 -1.11 -24.47
N GLY A 252 -6.40 -2.42 -24.68
CA GLY A 252 -5.20 -3.20 -24.97
C GLY A 252 -5.60 -4.31 -25.93
N GLU A 253 -5.46 -5.54 -25.49
CA GLU A 253 -5.98 -6.69 -26.21
C GLU A 253 -7.49 -6.85 -26.09
N ARG A 254 -8.03 -6.43 -24.95
CA ARG A 254 -9.46 -6.26 -24.71
C ARG A 254 -9.72 -4.85 -24.20
N LEU A 255 -10.99 -4.48 -24.14
CA LEU A 255 -11.44 -3.25 -23.51
C LEU A 255 -11.67 -3.47 -22.01
N ASN A 256 -11.19 -2.56 -21.17
CA ASN A 256 -11.76 -2.35 -19.84
C ASN A 256 -12.56 -1.05 -19.76
N ARG A 257 -13.71 -1.10 -19.08
CA ARG A 257 -14.61 0.04 -18.87
C ARG A 257 -14.66 0.42 -17.41
N LEU A 258 -14.33 1.68 -17.14
CA LEU A 258 -14.30 2.26 -15.80
C LEU A 258 -15.12 3.55 -15.80
N ALA A 259 -15.53 3.98 -14.60
CA ALA A 259 -16.06 5.32 -14.36
C ALA A 259 -15.05 6.17 -13.60
N THR A 260 -15.12 7.50 -13.75
CA THR A 260 -14.22 8.46 -13.09
C THR A 260 -14.36 8.45 -11.56
N ASP A 261 -15.41 7.87 -11.01
CA ASP A 261 -15.64 7.71 -9.57
C ASP A 261 -15.06 6.41 -8.97
N GLY A 262 -14.40 5.59 -9.81
CA GLY A 262 -13.83 4.31 -9.40
C GLY A 262 -14.82 3.14 -9.40
N ALA A 263 -15.99 3.28 -10.02
CA ALA A 263 -16.88 2.16 -10.36
C ALA A 263 -16.65 1.68 -11.81
N SER A 264 -17.50 0.78 -12.31
CA SER A 264 -17.53 0.40 -13.74
C SER A 264 -18.56 1.16 -14.57
N GLY A 265 -19.27 2.12 -13.95
CA GLY A 265 -20.33 2.89 -14.63
C GLY A 265 -21.54 2.05 -15.02
N GLY A 266 -21.82 0.98 -14.28
CA GLY A 266 -22.93 0.05 -14.56
C GLY A 266 -22.67 -0.95 -15.68
N MET A 267 -21.53 -0.86 -16.38
CA MET A 267 -21.13 -1.82 -17.39
C MET A 267 -20.20 -2.87 -16.79
N ASP A 268 -20.15 -4.07 -17.37
CA ASP A 268 -19.10 -5.02 -17.02
C ASP A 268 -17.72 -4.41 -17.30
N ILE A 269 -16.80 -4.62 -16.37
CA ILE A 269 -15.43 -4.13 -16.47
C ILE A 269 -14.76 -4.66 -17.75
N GLU A 270 -14.99 -5.92 -18.12
CA GLU A 270 -14.43 -6.53 -19.31
C GLU A 270 -15.32 -6.31 -20.54
N GLY A 271 -14.75 -5.76 -21.60
CA GLY A 271 -15.40 -5.52 -22.88
C GLY A 271 -14.89 -6.39 -24.01
N ALA A 272 -15.18 -5.94 -25.23
CA ALA A 272 -14.83 -6.65 -26.46
C ALA A 272 -13.31 -6.78 -26.64
N VAL A 273 -12.92 -7.73 -27.49
CA VAL A 273 -11.55 -7.82 -28.01
C VAL A 273 -11.25 -6.56 -28.81
N THR A 274 -10.14 -5.88 -28.48
CA THR A 274 -9.73 -4.62 -29.10
C THR A 274 -8.42 -4.72 -29.85
N GLY A 275 -7.62 -5.76 -29.62
CA GLY A 275 -6.44 -6.03 -30.44
C GLY A 275 -6.76 -6.88 -31.67
N ILE A 276 -5.80 -6.93 -32.59
CA ILE A 276 -5.92 -7.67 -33.85
C ILE A 276 -4.81 -8.71 -33.97
N LYS A 277 -5.12 -9.82 -34.64
CA LYS A 277 -4.13 -10.82 -35.03
C LYS A 277 -3.48 -10.38 -36.34
N VAL A 278 -2.15 -10.31 -36.34
CA VAL A 278 -1.36 -10.04 -37.54
C VAL A 278 -0.31 -11.12 -37.71
N THR A 279 0.00 -11.48 -38.95
CA THR A 279 1.11 -12.38 -39.25
C THR A 279 2.32 -11.53 -39.63
N PHE A 280 3.39 -11.61 -38.85
CA PHE A 280 4.64 -10.88 -39.10
C PHE A 280 5.82 -11.85 -39.03
N ALA A 281 6.63 -11.89 -40.09
CA ALA A 281 7.76 -12.82 -40.24
C ALA A 281 7.35 -14.29 -39.98
N GLY A 282 6.22 -14.72 -40.55
CA GLY A 282 5.69 -16.09 -40.41
C GLY A 282 5.13 -16.44 -39.02
N LYS A 283 5.08 -15.49 -38.09
CA LYS A 283 4.54 -15.69 -36.74
C LYS A 283 3.27 -14.88 -36.53
N ASN A 284 2.23 -15.54 -36.02
CA ASN A 284 1.02 -14.85 -35.57
C ASN A 284 1.32 -14.07 -34.30
N ARG A 285 1.02 -12.76 -34.33
CA ARG A 285 1.18 -11.84 -33.21
C ARG A 285 -0.15 -11.17 -32.92
N PHE A 286 -0.40 -10.91 -31.65
CA PHE A 286 -1.51 -10.09 -31.21
C PHE A 286 -0.99 -8.68 -30.92
N VAL A 287 -1.49 -7.71 -31.69
CA VAL A 287 -1.09 -6.30 -31.60
C VAL A 287 -2.22 -5.48 -31.03
N SER A 288 -1.88 -4.52 -30.17
CA SER A 288 -2.83 -3.72 -29.41
C SER A 288 -2.87 -2.29 -29.97
N PRO A 289 -4.02 -1.59 -29.89
CA PRO A 289 -4.10 -0.20 -30.31
C PRO A 289 -3.23 0.68 -29.40
N ARG A 290 -2.72 1.78 -29.96
CA ARG A 290 -1.90 2.76 -29.25
C ARG A 290 -2.62 4.09 -29.03
N SER A 291 -3.77 4.27 -29.64
CA SER A 291 -4.63 5.43 -29.44
C SER A 291 -6.11 5.02 -29.43
N ALA A 292 -6.91 5.76 -28.67
CA ALA A 292 -8.33 5.54 -28.54
C ALA A 292 -9.07 6.89 -28.43
N ALA A 293 -10.28 6.98 -28.97
CA ALA A 293 -11.14 8.15 -28.83
C ALA A 293 -12.62 7.75 -28.85
N PHE A 294 -13.43 8.36 -27.98
CA PHE A 294 -14.89 8.21 -28.06
C PHE A 294 -15.45 9.03 -29.22
N SER A 295 -16.52 8.54 -29.86
CA SER A 295 -17.32 9.35 -30.78
C SER A 295 -17.96 10.55 -30.06
N PRO A 296 -18.35 11.62 -30.79
CA PRO A 296 -18.99 12.79 -30.20
C PRO A 296 -20.28 12.50 -29.43
N ASP A 297 -21.02 11.44 -29.80
CA ASP A 297 -22.20 10.93 -29.07
C ASP A 297 -21.85 9.88 -28.01
N GLY A 298 -20.60 9.39 -28.02
CA GLY A 298 -20.06 8.41 -27.09
C GLY A 298 -20.61 7.00 -27.27
N ARG A 299 -21.24 6.68 -28.40
CA ARG A 299 -21.70 5.33 -28.75
C ARG A 299 -20.59 4.44 -29.30
N TYR A 300 -19.54 5.03 -29.89
CA TYR A 300 -18.41 4.32 -30.48
C TYR A 300 -17.11 4.66 -29.78
N LEU A 301 -16.18 3.71 -29.79
CA LEU A 301 -14.79 3.89 -29.42
C LEU A 301 -13.93 3.59 -30.65
N TYR A 302 -13.26 4.60 -31.18
CA TYR A 302 -12.32 4.45 -32.29
C TYR A 302 -10.96 4.04 -31.74
N LEU A 303 -10.30 3.10 -32.42
CA LEU A 303 -9.01 2.55 -32.03
C LEU A 303 -8.05 2.59 -33.23
N THR A 304 -6.80 2.98 -33.02
CA THR A 304 -5.80 3.06 -34.09
C THR A 304 -4.37 2.87 -33.58
N GLY A 305 -3.42 2.87 -34.52
CA GLY A 305 -1.99 2.75 -34.25
C GLY A 305 -1.60 1.38 -33.70
N PHE A 306 -2.09 0.29 -34.30
CA PHE A 306 -1.85 -1.07 -33.82
C PHE A 306 -0.37 -1.47 -33.93
N THR A 307 0.23 -1.91 -32.81
CA THR A 307 1.65 -2.31 -32.72
C THR A 307 1.86 -3.52 -31.81
#